data_AF-A0A970XAX5-F1
#
_entry.id   AF-A0A970XAX5-F1
#
_cell.length_a   1.000
_cell.length_b   1.000
_cell.length_c   1.000
_cell.angle_alpha   90.00
_cell.angle_beta   90.00
_cell.angle_gamma   90.00
#
_symmetry.space_group_name_H-M   'P 1'
#
loop_
_entity.id
_entity.type
_entity.pdbx_description
1 polymer ?
#
loop_
_entity_poly.entity_id
_entity_poly.type
_entity_poly.pdbx_seq_one_letter_code
_entity_poly.pdbx_strand_id
1 'polypeptide(L)'
;MRVRNFGTIQEPMNIVPGSFSIFEPDINFSFVYTGDEVKIYLDMLAAGKIAFPGMVTDIVSLENCVDRYIGNPNKKGQLKVLIDLSL
;
A
#
# COMPACT_ATOMS: atom_id res chain seq x y z
N MET A 1 -27.66 39.85 -60.92
CA MET A 1 -26.96 39.62 -59.63
C MET A 1 -27.76 38.56 -58.88
N ARG A 2 -27.34 37.29 -58.91
CA ARG A 2 -28.03 36.16 -58.24
C ARG A 2 -27.28 35.86 -56.93
N VAL A 3 -27.96 36.05 -55.81
CA VAL A 3 -27.44 35.76 -54.46
C VAL A 3 -27.42 34.24 -54.28
N ARG A 4 -26.23 33.66 -54.03
CA ARG A 4 -26.09 32.28 -53.58
C ARG A 4 -26.09 32.29 -52.05
N ASN A 5 -27.19 31.86 -51.43
CA ASN A 5 -27.20 31.53 -50.01
C ASN A 5 -26.36 30.26 -49.83
N PHE A 6 -25.15 30.40 -49.29
CA PHE A 6 -24.41 29.30 -48.71
C PHE A 6 -25.10 28.92 -47.41
N GLY A 7 -26.08 28.01 -47.49
CA GLY A 7 -26.59 27.32 -46.32
C GLY A 7 -25.46 26.47 -45.74
N THR A 8 -25.19 26.63 -44.45
CA THR A 8 -24.33 25.70 -43.71
C THR A 8 -24.97 24.31 -43.84
N ILE A 9 -24.24 23.36 -44.43
CA ILE A 9 -24.63 21.95 -44.37
C ILE A 9 -24.47 21.57 -42.90
N GLN A 10 -25.56 21.55 -42.14
CA GLN A 10 -25.56 21.03 -40.78
C GLN A 10 -25.54 19.51 -40.88
N GLU A 11 -24.37 18.91 -40.72
CA GLU A 11 -24.28 17.48 -40.44
C GLU A 11 -24.96 17.21 -39.09
N PRO A 12 -25.82 16.19 -38.98
CA PRO A 12 -26.52 15.90 -37.73
C PRO A 12 -25.49 15.53 -36.66
N MET A 13 -25.45 16.32 -35.59
CA MET A 13 -24.62 16.03 -34.43
C MET A 13 -25.18 14.79 -33.71
N ASN A 14 -24.44 13.69 -33.75
CA ASN A 14 -24.81 12.47 -33.06
C ASN A 14 -24.37 12.60 -31.59
N ILE A 15 -25.30 12.93 -30.71
CA ILE A 15 -25.05 13.04 -29.26
C ILE A 15 -24.88 11.62 -28.73
N VAL A 16 -23.64 11.23 -28.44
CA VAL A 16 -23.34 9.96 -27.77
C VAL A 16 -23.52 10.19 -26.27
N PRO A 17 -24.42 9.47 -25.57
CA PRO A 17 -24.50 9.54 -24.12
C PRO A 17 -23.15 9.11 -23.54
N GLY A 18 -22.52 10.00 -22.76
CA GLY A 18 -21.33 9.63 -21.99
C GLY A 18 -21.72 8.52 -21.00
N SER A 19 -21.20 7.30 -21.21
CA SER A 19 -21.36 6.23 -20.24
C SER A 19 -20.54 6.57 -19.00
N PHE A 20 -21.19 6.71 -17.85
CA PHE A 20 -20.51 6.69 -16.57
C PHE A 20 -20.31 5.22 -16.17
N SER A 21 -19.07 4.82 -15.92
CA SER A 21 -18.76 3.52 -15.32
C SER A 21 -18.66 3.71 -13.82
N ILE A 22 -19.44 2.95 -13.06
CA ILE A 22 -19.31 2.90 -11.60
C ILE A 22 -18.05 2.08 -11.32
N PHE A 23 -17.00 2.73 -10.80
CA PHE A 23 -15.81 2.05 -10.34
C PHE A 23 -16.08 1.44 -8.97
N GLU A 24 -16.19 0.11 -8.92
CA GLU A 24 -16.29 -0.62 -7.65
C GLU A 24 -14.87 -0.88 -7.12
N PRO A 25 -14.53 -0.40 -5.90
CA PRO A 25 -13.22 -0.66 -5.31
C PRO A 25 -13.12 -2.13 -4.91
N ASP A 26 -12.04 -2.79 -5.32
CA ASP A 26 -11.71 -4.15 -4.89
C ASP A 26 -11.03 -4.11 -3.51
N ILE A 27 -11.53 -4.92 -2.58
CA ILE A 27 -11.01 -5.02 -1.20
C ILE A 27 -10.42 -6.41 -1.03
N ASN A 28 -9.11 -6.50 -1.21
CA ASN A 28 -8.35 -7.72 -1.01
C ASN A 28 -7.64 -7.70 0.35
N PHE A 29 -8.02 -8.63 1.23
CA PHE A 29 -7.35 -8.81 2.51
C PHE A 29 -6.18 -9.77 2.37
N SER A 30 -5.03 -9.39 2.95
CA SER A 30 -3.90 -10.30 3.16
C SER A 30 -3.62 -10.38 4.65
N PHE A 31 -3.71 -11.60 5.22
CA PHE A 31 -3.47 -11.83 6.65
C PHE A 31 -2.07 -12.36 6.93
N VAL A 32 -1.50 -13.13 6.00
CA VAL A 32 -0.17 -13.73 6.11
C VAL A 32 0.42 -13.84 4.71
N TYR A 33 1.72 -13.59 4.60
CA TYR A 33 2.45 -13.80 3.35
C TYR A 33 2.64 -15.29 3.06
N THR A 34 2.47 -15.65 1.80
CA THR A 34 2.91 -16.95 1.25
C THR A 34 4.44 -17.04 1.29
N GLY A 35 4.97 -18.27 1.22
CA GLY A 35 6.43 -18.49 1.21
C GLY A 35 7.13 -17.79 0.04
N ASP A 36 6.48 -17.73 -1.13
CA ASP A 36 7.02 -17.07 -2.31
C ASP A 36 7.10 -15.55 -2.12
N GLU A 37 6.07 -14.94 -1.52
CA GLU A 37 6.07 -13.52 -1.18
C GLU A 37 7.19 -13.18 -0.19
N VAL A 38 7.38 -14.01 0.86
CA VAL A 38 8.46 -13.82 1.82
C VAL A 38 9.83 -13.86 1.13
N LYS A 39 10.03 -14.79 0.20
CA LYS A 39 11.28 -14.89 -0.57
C LYS A 39 11.55 -13.62 -1.38
N ILE A 40 10.53 -13.11 -2.06
CA ILE A 40 10.64 -11.85 -2.82
C ILE A 40 11.05 -10.69 -1.90
N TYR A 41 10.42 -10.56 -0.74
CA TYR A 41 10.76 -9.50 0.22
C TYR A 41 12.20 -9.62 0.74
N LEU A 42 12.68 -10.84 1.00
CA LEU A 42 14.06 -11.07 1.42
C LEU A 42 15.07 -10.73 0.30
N ASP A 43 14.77 -11.10 -0.94
CA ASP A 43 15.61 -10.76 -2.10
C ASP A 43 15.68 -9.24 -2.31
N MET A 44 14.55 -8.54 -2.13
CA MET A 44 14.50 -7.08 -2.21
C MET A 44 15.29 -6.40 -1.08
N LEU A 45 15.22 -6.94 0.15
CA LEU A 45 16.01 -6.47 1.28
C LEU A 45 17.52 -6.67 1.02
N ALA A 46 17.92 -7.86 0.56
CA ALA A 46 19.31 -8.18 0.26
C ALA A 46 19.87 -7.33 -0.89
N ALA A 47 19.03 -7.01 -1.88
CA ALA A 47 19.38 -6.09 -2.97
C ALA A 47 19.39 -4.61 -2.56
N GLY A 48 19.08 -4.28 -1.30
CA GLY A 48 19.02 -2.91 -0.80
C GLY A 48 17.87 -2.08 -1.38
N LYS A 49 16.88 -2.72 -2.01
CA LYS A 49 15.70 -2.04 -2.60
C LYS A 49 14.69 -1.62 -1.55
N ILE A 50 14.71 -2.30 -0.40
CA ILE A 50 13.88 -1.98 0.76
C ILE A 50 14.80 -1.84 1.97
N ALA A 51 14.51 -0.85 2.80
CA ALA A 51 15.14 -0.68 4.11
C ALA A 51 14.06 -0.35 5.13
N PHE A 52 14.31 -0.74 6.39
CA PHE A 52 13.37 -0.55 7.50
C PHE A 52 13.98 0.31 8.62
N PRO A 53 14.37 1.58 8.32
CA PRO A 53 14.94 2.45 9.33
C PRO A 53 13.92 2.74 10.44
N GLY A 54 14.35 2.61 11.69
CA GLY A 54 13.48 2.85 12.85
C GLY A 54 12.35 1.84 13.03
N MET A 55 12.35 0.73 12.29
CA MET A 55 11.35 -0.33 12.48
C MET A 55 11.50 -0.99 13.86
N VAL A 56 12.73 -1.32 14.24
CA VAL A 56 13.05 -1.82 15.59
C VAL A 56 13.22 -0.61 16.49
N THR A 57 12.28 -0.42 17.41
CA THR A 57 12.28 0.68 18.38
C THR A 57 12.98 0.30 19.68
N ASP A 58 13.17 -1.01 19.93
CA ASP A 58 13.84 -1.49 21.14
C ASP A 58 14.42 -2.90 20.97
N ILE A 59 15.43 -3.23 21.78
CA ILE A 59 16.11 -4.54 21.82
C ILE A 59 16.16 -5.02 23.27
N VAL A 60 15.75 -6.26 23.51
CA VAL A 60 15.66 -6.83 24.86
C VAL A 60 16.17 -8.27 24.90
N SER A 61 16.73 -8.70 26.03
CA SER A 61 17.03 -10.11 26.27
C SER A 61 15.76 -10.93 26.51
N LEU A 62 15.87 -12.25 26.36
CA LEU A 62 14.75 -13.16 26.61
C LEU A 62 14.25 -13.07 28.07
N GLU A 63 15.18 -12.93 29.03
CA GLU A 63 14.87 -12.86 30.47
C GLU A 63 14.00 -11.64 30.82
N ASN A 64 14.26 -10.51 30.15
CA ASN A 64 13.61 -9.23 30.45
C ASN A 64 12.39 -8.93 29.57
N CYS A 65 12.06 -9.80 28.60
CA CYS A 65 11.02 -9.51 27.61
C CYS A 65 9.61 -9.43 28.23
N VAL A 66 9.35 -10.25 29.25
CA VAL A 66 8.03 -10.34 29.89
C VAL A 66 7.75 -9.05 30.66
N ASP A 67 8.64 -8.69 31.57
CA ASP A 67 8.46 -7.55 32.47
C ASP A 67 8.44 -6.22 31.72
N ARG A 68 9.24 -6.09 30.66
CA ARG A 68 9.34 -4.83 29.90
C ARG A 68 8.24 -4.64 28.86
N TYR A 69 7.75 -5.69 28.20
CA TYR A 69 6.85 -5.54 27.02
C TYR A 69 5.59 -6.39 27.03
N ILE A 70 5.66 -7.67 27.44
CA ILE A 70 4.47 -8.54 27.42
C ILE A 70 3.50 -8.14 28.54
N GLY A 71 4.02 -7.87 29.74
CA GLY A 71 3.25 -7.46 30.90
C GLY A 71 3.02 -5.95 31.03
N ASN A 72 3.68 -5.11 30.23
CA ASN A 72 3.58 -3.66 30.32
C ASN A 72 2.45 -3.11 29.43
N PRO A 73 1.41 -2.46 30.00
CA PRO A 73 0.31 -1.88 29.23
C PRO A 73 0.71 -0.60 28.47
N ASN A 74 1.80 0.08 28.86
CA ASN A 74 2.24 1.30 28.22
C ASN A 74 3.25 1.01 27.10
N LYS A 75 2.76 0.97 25.86
CA LYS A 75 3.54 0.74 24.64
C LYS A 75 3.76 2.00 23.80
N LYS A 76 3.62 3.18 24.42
CA LYS A 76 3.67 4.46 23.69
C LYS A 76 5.03 4.63 23.00
N GLY A 77 5.01 4.84 21.69
CA GLY A 77 6.21 5.02 20.87
C GLY A 77 6.93 3.72 20.48
N GLN A 78 6.39 2.55 20.86
CA GLN A 78 6.95 1.26 20.46
C GLN A 78 6.28 0.80 19.16
N LEU A 79 7.10 0.47 18.16
CA LEU A 79 6.63 -0.10 16.89
C LEU A 79 6.95 -1.59 16.82
N LYS A 80 8.22 -1.96 17.07
CA LYS A 80 8.69 -3.34 17.07
C LYS A 80 9.81 -3.53 18.08
N VAL A 81 9.75 -4.63 18.82
CA VAL A 81 10.77 -5.03 19.79
C VAL A 81 11.47 -6.26 19.27
N LEU A 82 12.79 -6.24 19.25
CA LEU A 82 13.62 -7.39 18.91
C LEU A 82 14.04 -8.09 20.20
N ILE A 83 13.75 -9.39 20.31
CA ILE A 83 14.31 -10.22 21.37
C ILE A 83 15.64 -10.75 20.85
N ASP A 84 16.73 -10.32 21.47
CA ASP A 84 18.07 -10.79 21.18
C ASP A 84 18.44 -11.91 22.16
N LEU A 85 18.81 -13.08 21.62
CA LEU A 85 19.18 -14.24 22.41
C LEU A 85 20.66 -14.22 22.84
N SER A 86 21.43 -13.25 22.35
CA SER A 86 22.83 -13.05 22.72
C SER A 86 23.04 -12.08 23.88
N LEU A 87 21.99 -11.35 24.27
CA LEU A 87 21.92 -10.47 25.45
C LEU A 87 21.38 -11.21 26.65
#